data_AF-A0A9N7VPV3-F1
#
_entry.id   AF-A0A9N7VPV3-F1
#
_cell.length_a   1.000
_cell.length_b   1.000
_cell.length_c   1.000
_cell.angle_alpha   90.00
_cell.angle_beta   90.00
_cell.angle_gamma   90.00
#
_symmetry.space_group_name_H-M   'P 1'
#
loop_
_entity.id
_entity.type
_entity.pdbx_description
1 polymer ?
#
loop_
_entity_poly.entity_id
_entity_poly.type
_entity_poly.pdbx_seq_one_letter_code
_entity_poly.pdbx_strand_id
1 'polypeptide(L)'
;MRLESLTHRCRELQDLEQEVMRLEDLLKCRLPGHRSRSSSLSLTVESALESFDFLNTSDFDDEDTGDDNAVLSPPPLFDADGERIGGQHPEARGHLSEALTEDTGVGNSVAGSPLPLTTGNENLDVAIVIHLQYCNHLIQLLTTGPGGWQRRSLLIKLSAQTQLLEELAEISVDRLGAITSAADVLPGLAERPELMTLWSECSGSAGLFHTTLDRVFKHMNQRYTAALQERHPHSADTVIGVVVGEMVDRSDLVTSHDPPASALAQDVLTVFQFHSYISQHEVQDMETHLLHLAREELFAEALCSGDYSRCLAELELVPVSTLWPKTSTLRALASLLTADDPQVNEVAADYLSSGASHGHFRSRAVECYTQALSEAGGQSQRAACSALSRLQAVESIRAVVALCDAADEELRHVAIETLLTFGEEGRLAYEQLDTVPGEILRLGTRRGNAVTTAF
;
A
#
# COMPACT_ATOMS: atom_id res chain seq x y z
N MET A 1 -19.31 -15.16 10.27
CA MET A 1 -20.40 -15.29 9.27
C MET A 1 -20.17 -14.53 7.96
N ARG A 2 -20.05 -13.19 7.90
CA ARG A 2 -19.82 -12.50 6.60
C ARG A 2 -18.43 -12.78 6.01
N LEU A 3 -17.36 -12.72 6.82
CA LEU A 3 -15.99 -12.92 6.34
C LEU A 3 -15.75 -14.36 5.88
N GLU A 4 -16.08 -15.37 6.68
CA GLU A 4 -15.96 -16.80 6.30
C GLU A 4 -16.72 -17.14 5.00
N SER A 5 -17.89 -16.52 4.78
CA SER A 5 -18.65 -16.69 3.54
C SER A 5 -18.00 -16.02 2.33
N LEU A 6 -17.20 -14.97 2.56
CA LEU A 6 -16.41 -14.28 1.53
C LEU A 6 -15.15 -15.08 1.21
N THR A 7 -14.45 -15.63 2.21
CA THR A 7 -13.26 -16.46 2.03
C THR A 7 -13.57 -17.67 1.17
N HIS A 8 -14.69 -18.36 1.40
CA HIS A 8 -15.09 -19.50 0.56
C HIS A 8 -15.46 -19.14 -0.89
N ARG A 9 -15.69 -17.86 -1.20
CA ARG A 9 -16.16 -17.40 -2.51
C ARG A 9 -15.13 -16.59 -3.28
N CYS A 10 -14.00 -16.25 -2.67
CA CYS A 10 -12.99 -15.38 -3.26
C CYS A 10 -11.63 -16.05 -3.17
N ARG A 11 -11.04 -16.36 -4.33
CA ARG A 11 -9.74 -17.02 -4.41
C ARG A 11 -8.64 -16.17 -3.79
N GLU A 12 -8.67 -14.86 -4.04
CA GLU A 12 -7.66 -13.91 -3.56
C GLU A 12 -7.61 -13.85 -2.02
N LEU A 13 -8.75 -14.07 -1.34
CA LEU A 13 -8.79 -14.16 0.13
C LEU A 13 -8.20 -15.48 0.65
N GLN A 14 -8.38 -16.57 -0.09
CA GLN A 14 -7.82 -17.89 0.25
C GLN A 14 -6.30 -17.89 0.07
N ASP A 15 -5.83 -17.33 -1.05
CA ASP A 15 -4.40 -17.20 -1.35
C ASP A 15 -3.72 -16.36 -0.25
N LEU A 16 -4.32 -15.22 0.14
CA LEU A 16 -3.81 -14.41 1.26
C LEU A 16 -3.82 -15.16 2.61
N GLU A 17 -4.89 -15.89 2.93
CA GLU A 17 -4.97 -16.68 4.17
C GLU A 17 -3.85 -17.72 4.24
N GLN A 18 -3.61 -18.43 3.13
CA GLN A 18 -2.52 -19.40 3.00
C GLN A 18 -1.16 -18.73 3.20
N GLU A 19 -0.94 -17.57 2.58
CA GLU A 19 0.32 -16.86 2.69
C GLU A 19 0.57 -16.32 4.10
N VAL A 20 -0.45 -15.78 4.77
CA VAL A 20 -0.33 -15.32 6.16
C VAL A 20 0.03 -16.48 7.10
N MET A 21 -0.57 -17.67 6.92
CA MET A 21 -0.19 -18.86 7.70
C MET A 21 1.27 -19.27 7.44
N ARG A 22 1.71 -19.25 6.18
CA ARG A 22 3.10 -19.57 5.81
C ARG A 22 4.09 -18.58 6.43
N LEU A 23 3.78 -17.28 6.34
CA LEU A 23 4.58 -16.21 6.92
C LEU A 23 4.66 -16.36 8.44
N GLU A 24 3.55 -16.65 9.12
CA GLU A 24 3.52 -16.88 10.56
C GLU A 24 4.47 -18.02 10.97
N ASP A 25 4.43 -19.16 10.28
CA ASP A 25 5.29 -20.31 10.57
C ASP A 25 6.77 -20.01 10.32
N LEU A 26 7.09 -19.25 9.27
CA LEU A 26 8.46 -18.81 9.00
C LEU A 26 9.01 -17.91 10.09
N LEU A 27 8.21 -16.94 10.56
CA LEU A 27 8.63 -15.99 11.60
C LEU A 27 8.75 -16.65 12.98
N LYS A 28 7.92 -17.66 13.29
CA LYS A 28 8.05 -18.47 14.52
C LYS A 28 9.40 -19.18 14.62
N CYS A 29 9.96 -19.61 13.49
CA CYS A 29 11.19 -20.42 13.45
C CYS A 29 12.49 -19.60 13.57
N ARG A 30 12.41 -18.26 13.70
CA ARG A 30 13.55 -17.34 13.50
C ARG A 30 14.12 -16.72 14.78
N LEU A 31 13.75 -17.21 15.95
CA LEU A 31 14.25 -16.71 17.24
C LEU A 31 15.79 -16.56 17.29
N PRO A 32 16.31 -15.38 17.70
CA PRO A 32 17.74 -15.18 17.90
C PRO A 32 18.17 -15.87 19.21
N GLY A 33 18.64 -17.12 19.10
CA GLY A 33 19.25 -17.86 20.18
C GLY A 33 19.59 -19.28 19.75
N HIS A 34 20.88 -19.54 19.50
CA HIS A 34 21.47 -20.82 19.06
C HIS A 34 21.55 -21.09 17.55
N ARG A 35 22.14 -20.18 16.78
CA ARG A 35 23.12 -20.59 15.74
C ARG A 35 24.54 -20.66 16.33
N SER A 36 24.68 -21.22 17.51
CA SER A 36 25.98 -21.57 18.09
C SER A 36 26.09 -23.08 18.11
N ARG A 37 26.80 -23.59 17.11
CA ARG A 37 27.49 -24.89 17.05
C ARG A 37 26.60 -26.10 17.34
N SER A 38 26.14 -26.75 16.27
CA SER A 38 25.85 -28.18 16.31
C SER A 38 27.16 -28.92 16.65
N SER A 39 27.44 -29.03 17.94
CA SER A 39 28.34 -30.01 18.50
C SER A 39 27.43 -31.13 19.00
N SER A 40 27.35 -32.22 18.25
CA SER A 40 26.73 -33.46 18.68
C SER A 40 27.53 -34.05 19.85
N LEU A 41 27.31 -33.54 21.06
CA LEU A 41 27.92 -34.07 22.27
C LEU A 41 27.06 -35.25 22.75
N SER A 42 27.48 -36.46 22.35
CA SER A 42 26.92 -37.70 22.86
C SER A 42 27.34 -37.85 24.32
N LEU A 43 26.42 -37.57 25.24
CA LEU A 43 26.61 -37.87 26.66
C LEU A 43 26.58 -39.40 26.82
N THR A 44 27.76 -39.99 26.93
CA THR A 44 27.89 -41.39 27.39
C THR A 44 27.94 -41.40 28.91
N VAL A 45 27.38 -42.44 29.51
CA VAL A 45 27.25 -42.61 30.97
C VAL A 45 28.61 -42.59 31.69
N GLU A 46 29.71 -42.84 30.96
CA GLU A 46 31.07 -42.81 31.51
C GLU A 46 31.57 -41.39 31.84
N SER A 47 31.19 -40.34 31.09
CA SER A 47 31.65 -38.98 31.39
C SER A 47 30.97 -38.36 32.62
N ALA A 48 29.86 -38.93 33.08
CA ALA A 48 29.16 -38.51 34.29
C ALA A 48 29.67 -39.21 35.57
N LEU A 49 30.52 -40.25 35.43
CA LEU A 49 31.06 -41.02 36.55
C LEU A 49 32.50 -40.64 36.92
N GLU A 50 33.22 -39.91 36.06
CA GLU A 50 34.55 -39.34 36.39
C GLU A 50 34.46 -38.11 37.32
N SER A 51 33.27 -37.59 37.62
CA SER A 51 33.07 -36.42 38.49
C SER A 51 32.94 -36.75 39.99
N PHE A 52 33.05 -38.03 40.38
CA PHE A 52 32.98 -38.48 41.77
C PHE A 52 34.34 -38.85 42.39
N ASP A 53 35.42 -38.18 41.98
CA ASP A 53 36.76 -38.34 42.61
C ASP A 53 37.10 -37.18 43.56
N PHE A 54 36.07 -36.61 44.20
CA PHE A 54 36.20 -35.60 45.24
C PHE A 54 36.02 -36.27 46.60
N LEU A 55 37.06 -36.96 47.07
CA LEU A 55 37.45 -37.17 48.48
C LEU A 55 38.47 -38.33 48.55
N ASN A 56 39.71 -38.07 48.15
CA ASN A 56 40.85 -38.73 48.76
C ASN A 56 41.74 -37.66 49.40
N THR A 57 41.63 -37.61 50.72
CA THR A 57 42.41 -36.85 51.68
C THR A 57 43.81 -37.44 51.83
N SER A 58 44.86 -36.62 51.70
CA SER A 58 46.13 -36.75 52.45
C SER A 58 47.09 -35.64 51.95
N ASP A 59 47.22 -34.47 52.59
CA ASP A 59 47.89 -34.16 53.87
C ASP A 59 49.43 -34.03 53.73
N PHE A 60 49.98 -32.99 54.39
CA PHE A 60 51.38 -32.67 54.73
C PHE A 60 52.29 -31.77 53.83
N ASP A 61 52.49 -30.54 54.35
CA ASP A 61 53.72 -29.83 54.75
C ASP A 61 54.80 -29.37 53.74
N ASP A 62 55.03 -28.04 53.71
CA ASP A 62 56.14 -27.32 54.39
C ASP A 62 56.82 -26.15 53.62
N GLU A 63 57.02 -25.07 54.40
CA GLU A 63 58.05 -24.00 54.40
C GLU A 63 58.24 -23.08 53.16
N ASP A 64 57.90 -21.79 53.25
CA ASP A 64 58.60 -20.64 53.89
C ASP A 64 59.64 -19.96 52.97
N THR A 65 59.44 -18.67 52.68
CA THR A 65 60.43 -17.58 52.91
C THR A 65 60.05 -16.25 52.22
N GLY A 66 59.96 -15.19 53.03
CA GLY A 66 60.57 -13.87 52.80
C GLY A 66 59.85 -12.88 51.87
N ASP A 67 59.19 -11.86 52.44
CA ASP A 67 59.67 -10.45 52.58
C ASP A 67 59.40 -9.59 51.32
N ASP A 68 58.97 -8.33 51.34
CA ASP A 68 59.04 -7.29 52.37
C ASP A 68 58.13 -6.09 51.92
N ASN A 69 57.48 -5.44 52.90
CA ASN A 69 56.98 -4.06 53.01
C ASN A 69 56.51 -3.20 51.81
N ALA A 70 55.33 -2.55 51.94
CA ALA A 70 55.24 -1.19 52.53
C ALA A 70 53.83 -0.51 52.45
N VAL A 71 53.25 -0.31 53.64
CA VAL A 71 52.65 0.93 54.22
C VAL A 71 51.23 1.42 53.84
N LEU A 72 50.53 1.75 54.94
CA LEU A 72 49.14 2.10 55.19
C LEU A 72 48.89 3.63 55.34
N SER A 73 47.80 4.12 54.71
CA SER A 73 46.70 4.97 55.27
C SER A 73 46.95 6.45 55.74
N PRO A 74 45.92 7.26 56.19
CA PRO A 74 45.42 8.52 55.57
C PRO A 74 45.30 9.71 56.60
N PRO A 75 44.20 10.52 56.70
CA PRO A 75 43.70 11.73 55.98
C PRO A 75 43.85 13.05 56.84
N PRO A 76 43.10 14.18 56.61
CA PRO A 76 41.77 14.33 57.26
C PRO A 76 40.70 15.23 56.58
N LEU A 77 39.51 15.07 57.17
CA LEU A 77 38.20 15.75 57.12
C LEU A 77 38.17 17.30 57.07
N PHE A 78 37.13 17.85 56.44
CA PHE A 78 36.42 19.07 56.89
C PHE A 78 34.91 19.00 56.57
N ASP A 79 34.17 19.75 57.37
CA ASP A 79 32.79 19.57 57.82
C ASP A 79 31.82 20.62 57.20
N ALA A 80 30.53 20.35 57.39
CA ALA A 80 29.43 21.31 57.57
C ALA A 80 28.74 22.06 56.40
N ASP A 81 27.45 21.70 56.25
CA ASP A 81 26.22 22.52 56.22
C ASP A 81 25.80 23.43 55.05
N GLY A 82 24.50 23.32 54.69
CA GLY A 82 23.70 24.50 54.29
C GLY A 82 22.61 24.34 53.21
N GLU A 83 21.47 23.74 53.57
CA GLU A 83 20.09 24.15 53.22
C GLU A 83 19.63 24.56 51.77
N ARG A 84 18.59 23.82 51.32
CA ARG A 84 17.27 24.26 50.75
C ARG A 84 16.94 24.13 49.24
N ILE A 85 16.02 23.18 49.04
CA ILE A 85 14.70 23.24 48.33
C ILE A 85 14.68 23.44 46.80
N GLY A 86 14.28 22.37 46.12
CA GLY A 86 13.05 22.37 45.31
C GLY A 86 13.23 22.53 43.80
N GLY A 87 13.17 21.42 43.08
CA GLY A 87 13.00 21.41 41.62
C GLY A 87 12.68 20.00 41.11
N GLN A 88 11.40 19.69 40.98
CA GLN A 88 10.92 18.50 40.27
C GLN A 88 11.27 18.61 38.78
N HIS A 89 11.98 17.63 38.25
CA HIS A 89 12.15 17.40 36.82
C HIS A 89 11.64 15.99 36.51
N PRO A 90 10.62 15.81 35.64
CA PRO A 90 10.20 14.49 35.19
C PRO A 90 10.72 14.26 33.78
N GLU A 91 11.81 13.50 33.60
CA GLU A 91 12.19 12.90 32.31
C GLU A 91 13.43 12.02 32.48
N ALA A 92 13.22 10.69 32.60
CA ALA A 92 14.15 9.62 32.24
C ALA A 92 13.52 8.26 32.62
N ARG A 93 12.57 7.77 31.82
CA ARG A 93 12.25 6.32 31.82
C ARG A 93 13.24 5.61 30.91
N GLY A 94 14.46 5.48 31.43
CA GLY A 94 15.49 4.59 30.89
C GLY A 94 15.13 3.14 31.15
N HIS A 95 15.33 2.35 30.11
CA HIS A 95 15.33 0.90 30.06
C HIS A 95 16.10 0.28 31.23
N LEU A 96 15.48 -0.70 31.89
CA LEU A 96 16.18 -1.73 32.68
C LEU A 96 15.47 -3.06 32.47
N SER A 97 15.73 -3.67 31.31
CA SER A 97 15.65 -5.13 31.16
C SER A 97 17.02 -5.70 31.49
N GLU A 98 17.28 -5.83 32.79
CA GLU A 98 18.36 -6.68 33.29
C GLU A 98 17.87 -7.29 34.61
N ALA A 99 17.09 -8.36 34.46
CA ALA A 99 16.73 -9.23 35.57
C ALA A 99 17.34 -10.61 35.27
N LEU A 100 18.59 -10.75 35.72
CA LEU A 100 19.14 -11.90 36.44
C LEU A 100 18.57 -13.27 36.04
N THR A 101 19.30 -13.99 35.18
CA THR A 101 19.22 -15.45 35.10
C THR A 101 20.08 -16.07 36.20
N GLU A 102 19.56 -16.10 37.42
CA GLU A 102 20.07 -17.01 38.45
C GLU A 102 19.14 -18.22 38.58
N ASP A 103 19.74 -19.35 38.19
CA ASP A 103 19.30 -20.71 38.37
C ASP A 103 18.71 -20.96 39.77
N THR A 104 17.38 -20.99 39.85
CA THR A 104 16.67 -21.73 40.88
C THR A 104 15.58 -22.55 40.22
N GLY A 105 15.82 -23.85 40.14
CA GLY A 105 14.82 -24.83 39.75
C GLY A 105 13.59 -24.77 40.65
N VAL A 106 12.56 -24.08 40.18
CA VAL A 106 11.16 -24.30 40.56
C VAL A 106 10.32 -24.20 39.29
N GLY A 107 9.90 -25.36 38.79
CA GLY A 107 8.96 -25.46 37.69
C GLY A 107 7.64 -24.80 38.04
N ASN A 108 7.46 -23.57 37.58
CA ASN A 108 6.15 -22.98 37.31
C ASN A 108 6.19 -22.50 35.88
N SER A 109 5.71 -23.35 34.96
CA SER A 109 5.36 -22.96 33.60
C SER A 109 4.22 -21.96 33.65
N VAL A 110 4.55 -20.70 33.94
CA VAL A 110 3.76 -19.58 33.45
C VAL A 110 3.90 -19.70 31.94
N ALA A 111 2.79 -19.99 31.26
CA ALA A 111 2.74 -20.01 29.80
C ALA A 111 3.39 -18.71 29.32
N GLY A 112 4.61 -18.82 28.78
CA GLY A 112 5.32 -17.69 28.24
C GLY A 112 4.40 -17.03 27.23
N SER A 113 4.27 -15.70 27.31
CA SER A 113 3.65 -14.94 26.22
C SER A 113 4.23 -15.46 24.91
N PRO A 114 3.40 -15.78 23.90
CA PRO A 114 3.92 -16.25 22.62
C PRO A 114 5.04 -15.30 22.19
N LEU A 115 6.20 -15.87 21.89
CA LEU A 115 7.38 -15.09 21.50
C LEU A 115 6.99 -14.24 20.27
N PRO A 116 7.41 -12.97 20.22
CA PRO A 116 7.04 -12.10 19.12
C PRO A 116 7.57 -12.66 17.80
N LEU A 117 6.72 -12.65 16.77
CA LEU A 117 7.08 -13.02 15.41
C LEU A 117 8.05 -11.97 14.85
N THR A 118 9.20 -12.39 14.33
CA THR A 118 10.22 -11.47 13.80
C THR A 118 11.04 -12.13 12.69
N THR A 119 11.45 -11.33 11.71
CA THR A 119 12.44 -11.70 10.69
C THR A 119 13.88 -11.61 11.21
N GLY A 120 14.08 -10.99 12.38
CA GLY A 120 15.38 -10.61 12.90
C GLY A 120 15.91 -9.28 12.35
N ASN A 121 15.13 -8.55 11.54
CA ASN A 121 15.44 -7.21 11.06
C ASN A 121 14.23 -6.29 11.29
N GLU A 122 14.38 -5.33 12.19
CA GLU A 122 13.30 -4.41 12.58
C GLU A 122 12.73 -3.61 11.39
N ASN A 123 13.56 -3.20 10.43
CA ASN A 123 13.09 -2.48 9.24
C ASN A 123 12.19 -3.36 8.36
N LEU A 124 12.54 -4.64 8.21
CA LEU A 124 11.74 -5.57 7.43
C LEU A 124 10.45 -5.94 8.18
N ASP A 125 10.51 -6.11 9.49
CA ASP A 125 9.35 -6.38 10.33
C ASP A 125 8.32 -5.24 10.24
N VAL A 126 8.77 -3.98 10.28
CA VAL A 126 7.89 -2.81 10.07
C VAL A 126 7.24 -2.84 8.68
N ALA A 127 8.01 -3.11 7.62
CA ALA A 127 7.46 -3.18 6.27
C ALA A 127 6.38 -4.27 6.14
N ILE A 128 6.63 -5.47 6.68
CA ILE A 128 5.65 -6.57 6.71
C ILE A 128 4.38 -6.14 7.46
N VAL A 129 4.50 -5.50 8.62
CA VAL A 129 3.36 -5.02 9.40
C VAL A 129 2.52 -4.02 8.61
N ILE A 130 3.15 -3.06 7.91
CA ILE A 130 2.43 -2.07 7.09
C ILE A 130 1.63 -2.76 5.97
N HIS A 131 2.22 -3.75 5.29
CA HIS A 131 1.53 -4.47 4.22
C HIS A 131 0.40 -5.38 4.73
N LEU A 132 0.56 -6.02 5.90
CA LEU A 132 -0.52 -6.77 6.56
C LEU A 132 -1.67 -5.87 7.01
N GLN A 133 -1.37 -4.68 7.55
CA GLN A 133 -2.38 -3.69 7.91
C GLN A 133 -3.16 -3.22 6.68
N TYR A 134 -2.48 -3.01 5.56
CA TYR A 134 -3.12 -2.65 4.30
C TYR A 134 -4.01 -3.79 3.76
N CYS A 135 -3.57 -5.04 3.85
CA CYS A 135 -4.44 -6.20 3.54
C CYS A 135 -5.72 -6.20 4.37
N ASN A 136 -5.61 -5.96 5.68
CA ASN A 136 -6.78 -5.87 6.57
C ASN A 136 -7.72 -4.73 6.15
N HIS A 137 -7.18 -3.57 5.77
CA HIS A 137 -7.97 -2.46 5.26
C HIS A 137 -8.74 -2.83 3.98
N LEU A 138 -8.09 -3.47 3.00
CA LEU A 138 -8.73 -3.95 1.77
C LEU A 138 -9.85 -4.96 2.06
N ILE A 139 -9.65 -5.88 3.01
CA ILE A 139 -10.66 -6.85 3.45
C ILE A 139 -11.86 -6.15 4.08
N GLN A 140 -11.63 -5.11 4.90
CA GLN A 140 -12.70 -4.32 5.49
C GLN A 140 -13.54 -3.64 4.40
N LEU A 141 -12.90 -3.02 3.41
CA LEU A 141 -13.58 -2.42 2.25
C LEU A 141 -14.36 -3.45 1.43
N LEU A 142 -13.84 -4.67 1.25
CA LEU A 142 -14.56 -5.76 0.56
C LEU A 142 -15.79 -6.24 1.35
N THR A 143 -15.75 -6.13 2.68
CA THR A 143 -16.81 -6.60 3.58
C THR A 143 -17.94 -5.59 3.75
N THR A 144 -17.66 -4.29 3.58
CA THR A 144 -18.67 -3.21 3.66
C THR A 144 -19.60 -3.14 2.44
N GLY A 145 -19.30 -3.88 1.37
CA GLY A 145 -20.16 -4.03 0.20
C GLY A 145 -19.93 -2.97 -0.86
N PRO A 146 -18.73 -2.91 -1.48
CA PRO A 146 -18.45 -1.97 -2.55
C PRO A 146 -19.22 -2.35 -3.82
N GLY A 147 -19.44 -1.38 -4.72
CA GLY A 147 -20.01 -1.65 -6.05
C GLY A 147 -19.18 -2.72 -6.79
N GLY A 148 -19.80 -3.43 -7.75
CA GLY A 148 -19.17 -4.58 -8.42
C GLY A 148 -17.79 -4.30 -9.02
N TRP A 149 -17.58 -3.11 -9.57
CA TRP A 149 -16.30 -2.68 -10.14
C TRP A 149 -15.23 -2.36 -9.08
N GLN A 150 -15.63 -1.64 -8.02
CA GLN A 150 -14.76 -1.34 -6.88
C GLN A 150 -14.32 -2.64 -6.18
N ARG A 151 -15.18 -3.66 -6.13
CA ARG A 151 -14.81 -5.00 -5.66
C ARG A 151 -13.67 -5.60 -6.46
N ARG A 152 -13.70 -5.52 -7.80
CA ARG A 152 -12.64 -6.08 -8.66
C ARG A 152 -11.30 -5.37 -8.43
N SER A 153 -11.30 -4.04 -8.36
CA SER A 153 -10.08 -3.26 -8.08
C SER A 153 -9.46 -3.63 -6.73
N LEU A 154 -10.29 -3.77 -5.69
CA LEU A 154 -9.83 -4.20 -4.36
C LEU A 154 -9.21 -5.61 -4.36
N LEU A 155 -9.77 -6.55 -5.14
CA LEU A 155 -9.22 -7.90 -5.25
C LEU A 155 -7.88 -7.94 -5.97
N ILE A 156 -7.70 -7.11 -7.02
CA ILE A 156 -6.40 -6.96 -7.70
C ILE A 156 -5.35 -6.43 -6.71
N LYS A 157 -5.69 -5.39 -5.93
CA LYS A 157 -4.81 -4.87 -4.88
C LYS A 157 -4.46 -5.94 -3.84
N LEU A 158 -5.43 -6.74 -3.40
CA LEU A 158 -5.21 -7.81 -2.44
C LEU A 158 -4.29 -8.91 -2.98
N SER A 159 -4.49 -9.31 -4.24
CA SER A 159 -3.61 -10.27 -4.91
C SER A 159 -2.18 -9.74 -5.02
N ALA A 160 -2.00 -8.47 -5.35
CA ALA A 160 -0.67 -7.85 -5.40
C ALA A 160 0.00 -7.82 -4.03
N GLN A 161 -0.75 -7.56 -2.95
CA GLN A 161 -0.21 -7.62 -1.59
C GLN A 161 0.16 -9.04 -1.17
N THR A 162 -0.61 -10.05 -1.60
CA THR A 162 -0.30 -11.45 -1.32
C THR A 162 1.03 -11.84 -1.95
N GLN A 163 1.23 -11.53 -3.23
CA GLN A 163 2.50 -11.76 -3.92
C GLN A 163 3.66 -11.00 -3.25
N LEU A 164 3.43 -9.75 -2.82
CA LEU A 164 4.47 -8.99 -2.13
C LEU A 164 4.86 -9.63 -0.79
N LEU A 165 3.89 -10.13 -0.02
CA LEU A 165 4.17 -10.84 1.23
C LEU A 165 4.97 -12.13 0.97
N GLU A 166 4.69 -12.83 -0.14
CA GLU A 166 5.47 -13.98 -0.58
C GLU A 166 6.94 -13.62 -0.80
N GLU A 167 7.20 -12.53 -1.54
CA GLU A 167 8.55 -12.01 -1.83
C GLU A 167 9.27 -11.54 -0.54
N LEU A 168 8.56 -10.86 0.36
CA LEU A 168 9.10 -10.43 1.66
C LEU A 168 9.51 -11.60 2.55
N ALA A 169 8.72 -12.68 2.53
CA ALA A 169 9.06 -13.89 3.26
C ALA A 169 10.33 -14.55 2.68
N GLU A 170 10.51 -14.61 1.36
CA GLU A 170 11.75 -15.12 0.75
C GLU A 170 12.98 -14.30 1.14
N ILE A 171 12.85 -12.97 1.14
CA ILE A 171 13.90 -12.04 1.59
C ILE A 171 14.32 -12.35 3.03
N SER A 172 13.34 -12.59 3.91
CA SER A 172 13.58 -12.92 5.32
C SER A 172 14.32 -14.25 5.52
N VAL A 173 14.15 -15.20 4.59
CA VAL A 173 14.68 -16.56 4.73
C VAL A 173 16.14 -16.66 4.31
N ASP A 174 16.48 -16.10 3.15
CA ASP A 174 17.73 -16.44 2.44
C ASP A 174 18.69 -15.25 2.21
N ARG A 175 18.19 -14.01 2.18
CA ARG A 175 18.95 -12.88 1.57
C ARG A 175 19.23 -11.72 2.51
N LEU A 176 18.64 -11.70 3.70
CA LEU A 176 18.65 -10.53 4.59
C LEU A 176 20.04 -9.97 4.92
N GLY A 177 21.04 -10.83 5.11
CA GLY A 177 22.42 -10.42 5.41
C GLY A 177 23.22 -9.89 4.21
N ALA A 178 22.72 -10.07 2.98
CA ALA A 178 23.38 -9.63 1.75
C ALA A 178 22.78 -8.31 1.19
N ILE A 179 21.66 -7.84 1.76
CA ILE A 179 20.98 -6.64 1.27
C ILE A 179 21.64 -5.42 1.88
N THR A 180 22.14 -4.55 1.00
CA THR A 180 22.81 -3.29 1.35
C THR A 180 22.08 -2.07 0.82
N SER A 181 21.18 -2.26 -0.15
CA SER A 181 20.39 -1.20 -0.77
C SER A 181 19.00 -1.69 -1.21
N ALA A 182 18.08 -0.75 -1.41
CA ALA A 182 16.75 -1.05 -1.93
C ALA A 182 16.79 -1.73 -3.32
N ALA A 183 17.81 -1.40 -4.13
CA ALA A 183 18.01 -1.97 -5.47
C ALA A 183 18.29 -3.48 -5.44
N ASP A 184 18.84 -4.01 -4.34
CA ASP A 184 19.11 -5.45 -4.19
C ASP A 184 17.81 -6.27 -4.12
N VAL A 185 16.72 -5.61 -3.72
CA VAL A 185 15.39 -6.20 -3.54
C VAL A 185 14.46 -5.84 -4.70
N LEU A 186 14.58 -4.62 -5.21
CA LEU A 186 13.73 -4.07 -6.27
C LEU A 186 14.59 -3.71 -7.49
N PRO A 187 14.86 -4.66 -8.39
CA PRO A 187 15.69 -4.40 -9.57
C PRO A 187 15.09 -3.32 -10.49
N GLY A 188 13.76 -3.20 -10.55
CA GLY A 188 13.09 -2.13 -11.30
C GLY A 188 13.37 -0.72 -10.77
N LEU A 189 13.79 -0.60 -9.49
CA LEU A 189 14.28 0.67 -8.94
C LEU A 189 15.74 0.89 -9.32
N ALA A 190 16.55 -0.16 -9.42
CA ALA A 190 17.94 -0.07 -9.89
C ALA A 190 18.06 0.52 -11.31
N GLU A 191 17.06 0.29 -12.15
CA GLU A 191 16.96 0.86 -13.50
C GLU A 191 16.64 2.37 -13.51
N ARG A 192 16.28 2.95 -12.36
CA ARG A 192 15.86 4.35 -12.19
C ARG A 192 16.71 5.07 -11.14
N PRO A 193 17.95 5.48 -11.47
CA PRO A 193 18.93 5.97 -10.49
C PRO A 193 18.50 7.27 -9.77
N GLU A 194 17.76 8.15 -10.44
CA GLU A 194 17.25 9.39 -9.82
C GLU A 194 16.21 9.09 -8.74
N LEU A 195 15.32 8.12 -8.99
CA LEU A 195 14.31 7.69 -8.00
C LEU A 195 14.91 6.85 -6.88
N MET A 196 15.96 6.07 -7.15
CA MET A 196 16.78 5.43 -6.10
C MET A 196 17.41 6.46 -5.18
N THR A 197 17.93 7.55 -5.75
CA THR A 197 18.55 8.64 -4.99
C THR A 197 17.50 9.33 -4.13
N LEU A 198 16.34 9.67 -4.71
CA LEU A 198 15.20 10.23 -3.99
C LEU A 198 14.78 9.36 -2.81
N TRP A 199 14.64 8.04 -3.02
CA TRP A 199 14.31 7.11 -1.94
C TRP A 199 15.36 7.15 -0.82
N SER A 200 16.64 7.06 -1.20
CA SER A 200 17.76 7.01 -0.25
C SER A 200 17.89 8.31 0.55
N GLU A 201 17.63 9.46 -0.06
CA GLU A 201 17.62 10.77 0.60
C GLU A 201 16.43 10.89 1.57
N CYS A 202 15.26 10.35 1.24
CA CYS A 202 14.09 10.31 2.11
C CYS A 202 14.24 9.35 3.29
N SER A 203 14.86 8.18 3.08
CA SER A 203 14.91 7.11 4.08
C SER A 203 16.14 7.17 4.97
N GLY A 204 17.23 7.76 4.48
CA GLY A 204 18.50 7.85 5.18
C GLY A 204 19.20 6.51 5.35
N SER A 205 20.31 6.49 6.08
CA SER A 205 21.19 5.32 6.21
C SER A 205 20.60 4.12 6.96
N ALA A 206 19.53 4.33 7.74
CA ALA A 206 18.90 3.28 8.54
C ALA A 206 17.60 2.73 7.92
N GLY A 207 16.95 3.48 7.01
CA GLY A 207 15.62 3.16 6.47
C GLY A 207 15.69 2.39 5.15
N LEU A 208 16.09 1.13 5.18
CA LEU A 208 16.22 0.34 3.95
C LEU A 208 14.85 0.05 3.30
N PHE A 209 13.89 -0.40 4.11
CA PHE A 209 12.58 -0.86 3.64
C PHE A 209 11.47 0.16 3.85
N HIS A 210 11.68 1.16 4.70
CA HIS A 210 10.66 2.14 5.03
C HIS A 210 11.22 3.48 5.51
N THR A 211 10.39 4.51 5.46
CA THR A 211 10.63 5.84 6.05
C THR A 211 9.31 6.46 6.50
N THR A 212 9.35 7.50 7.34
CA THR A 212 8.12 8.19 7.77
C THR A 212 7.60 9.12 6.67
N LEU A 213 6.27 9.30 6.60
CA LEU A 213 5.68 10.25 5.65
C LEU A 213 6.20 11.68 5.88
N ASP A 214 6.38 12.09 7.14
CA ASP A 214 6.96 13.40 7.47
C ASP A 214 8.32 13.66 6.79
N ARG A 215 9.20 12.64 6.72
CA ARG A 215 10.50 12.76 6.03
C ARG A 215 10.34 12.90 4.53
N VAL A 216 9.46 12.09 3.93
CA VAL A 216 9.16 12.15 2.49
C VAL A 216 8.62 13.52 2.13
N PHE A 217 7.61 14.01 2.85
CA PHE A 217 7.03 15.34 2.65
C PHE A 217 8.07 16.45 2.76
N LYS A 218 8.86 16.47 3.84
CA LYS A 218 9.90 17.50 4.03
C LYS A 218 10.92 17.48 2.90
N HIS A 219 11.38 16.30 2.49
CA HIS A 219 12.37 16.17 1.44
C HIS A 219 11.81 16.59 0.07
N MET A 220 10.61 16.11 -0.30
CA MET A 220 9.95 16.51 -1.55
C MET A 220 9.70 18.01 -1.62
N ASN A 221 9.23 18.63 -0.53
CA ASN A 221 9.05 20.09 -0.47
C ASN A 221 10.37 20.84 -0.59
N GLN A 222 11.42 20.41 0.11
CA GLN A 222 12.74 21.03 0.00
C GLN A 222 13.30 20.96 -1.42
N ARG A 223 13.05 19.86 -2.12
CA ARG A 223 13.62 19.59 -3.44
C ARG A 223 12.83 20.24 -4.58
N TYR A 224 11.50 20.17 -4.57
CA TYR A 224 10.67 20.46 -5.74
C TYR A 224 9.83 21.74 -5.64
N THR A 225 9.64 22.30 -4.44
CA THR A 225 8.74 23.46 -4.26
C THR A 225 9.17 24.68 -5.08
N ALA A 226 10.47 24.94 -5.23
CA ALA A 226 10.94 26.08 -6.03
C ALA A 226 10.56 25.96 -7.52
N ALA A 227 10.81 24.79 -8.13
CA ALA A 227 10.47 24.52 -9.52
C ALA A 227 8.95 24.55 -9.75
N LEU A 228 8.18 23.97 -8.81
CA LEU A 228 6.72 23.98 -8.86
C LEU A 228 6.16 25.40 -8.75
N GLN A 229 6.65 26.22 -7.84
CA GLN A 229 6.18 27.60 -7.65
C GLN A 229 6.53 28.52 -8.83
N GLU A 230 7.64 28.27 -9.52
CA GLU A 230 8.02 29.02 -10.72
C GLU A 230 7.01 28.82 -11.86
N ARG A 231 6.50 27.59 -12.03
CA ARG A 231 5.60 27.22 -13.14
C ARG A 231 4.11 27.28 -12.78
N HIS A 232 3.78 26.91 -11.55
CA HIS A 232 2.42 26.72 -11.06
C HIS A 232 2.27 27.26 -9.61
N PRO A 233 2.11 28.58 -9.45
CA PRO A 233 1.94 29.20 -8.14
C PRO A 233 0.79 28.56 -7.35
N HIS A 234 1.01 28.33 -6.05
CA HIS A 234 0.01 27.77 -5.10
C HIS A 234 -0.36 26.28 -5.27
N SER A 235 0.33 25.52 -6.13
CA SER A 235 0.05 24.09 -6.33
C SER A 235 1.02 23.12 -5.62
N ALA A 236 2.19 23.61 -5.16
CA ALA A 236 3.28 22.75 -4.72
C ALA A 236 2.90 21.78 -3.59
N ASP A 237 2.35 22.30 -2.48
CA ASP A 237 1.98 21.49 -1.32
C ASP A 237 0.83 20.53 -1.66
N THR A 238 -0.14 20.98 -2.47
CA THR A 238 -1.28 20.17 -2.93
C THR A 238 -0.81 18.99 -3.76
N VAL A 239 0.04 19.22 -4.75
CA VAL A 239 0.48 18.18 -5.69
C VAL A 239 1.41 17.17 -5.01
N ILE A 240 2.31 17.63 -4.15
CA ILE A 240 3.15 16.74 -3.34
C ILE A 240 2.29 15.89 -2.39
N GLY A 241 1.28 16.51 -1.75
CA GLY A 241 0.32 15.80 -0.91
C GLY A 241 -0.48 14.73 -1.65
N VAL A 242 -0.92 15.02 -2.88
CA VAL A 242 -1.58 14.04 -3.75
C VAL A 242 -0.67 12.84 -4.01
N VAL A 243 0.57 13.08 -4.46
CA VAL A 243 1.52 12.00 -4.79
C VAL A 243 1.80 11.12 -3.57
N VAL A 244 2.11 11.72 -2.41
CA VAL A 244 2.41 10.97 -1.20
C VAL A 244 1.17 10.21 -0.69
N GLY A 245 -0.02 10.81 -0.76
CA GLY A 245 -1.27 10.16 -0.40
C GLY A 245 -1.60 8.97 -1.30
N GLU A 246 -1.37 9.10 -2.61
CA GLU A 246 -1.56 8.01 -3.58
C GLU A 246 -0.57 6.86 -3.36
N MET A 247 0.69 7.14 -2.98
CA MET A 247 1.70 6.10 -2.68
C MET A 247 1.24 5.14 -1.56
N VAL A 248 0.49 5.64 -0.58
CA VAL A 248 -0.02 4.84 0.54
C VAL A 248 -1.51 4.50 0.41
N ASP A 249 -2.13 4.75 -0.74
CA ASP A 249 -3.55 4.52 -1.03
C ASP A 249 -4.49 5.17 0.00
N ARG A 250 -4.12 6.36 0.50
CA ARG A 250 -4.87 7.13 1.50
C ARG A 250 -5.29 8.50 0.97
N SER A 251 -6.53 8.57 0.52
CA SER A 251 -7.14 9.80 -0.02
C SER A 251 -7.42 10.87 1.05
N ASP A 252 -7.47 10.50 2.33
CA ASP A 252 -7.68 11.41 3.46
C ASP A 252 -6.49 12.37 3.65
N LEU A 253 -5.27 11.93 3.35
CA LEU A 253 -4.06 12.75 3.37
C LEU A 253 -4.10 13.90 2.33
N VAL A 254 -4.89 13.73 1.27
CA VAL A 254 -5.08 14.75 0.21
C VAL A 254 -6.04 15.86 0.65
N THR A 255 -6.95 15.57 1.61
CA THR A 255 -7.99 16.52 2.04
C THR A 255 -7.59 17.37 3.24
N SER A 256 -6.58 16.95 3.99
CA SER A 256 -5.97 17.77 5.04
C SER A 256 -4.90 18.66 4.41
N HIS A 257 -5.23 19.93 4.16
CA HIS A 257 -4.28 20.93 3.66
C HIS A 257 -3.04 21.15 4.57
N ASP A 258 -3.04 20.58 5.77
CA ASP A 258 -1.91 20.59 6.71
C ASP A 258 -2.09 19.47 7.75
N PRO A 259 -1.78 18.19 7.45
CA PRO A 259 -1.88 17.13 8.43
C PRO A 259 -0.85 17.39 9.54
N PRO A 260 -1.21 17.28 10.83
CA PRO A 260 -0.26 17.59 11.90
C PRO A 260 0.97 16.69 11.77
N ALA A 261 2.17 17.28 11.85
CA ALA A 261 3.44 16.56 11.69
C ALA A 261 3.56 15.33 12.62
N SER A 262 2.89 15.36 13.78
CA SER A 262 2.82 14.23 14.70
C SER A 262 2.03 13.03 14.18
N ALA A 263 0.99 13.23 13.36
CA ALA A 263 0.25 12.15 12.70
C ALA A 263 1.07 11.54 11.55
N LEU A 264 1.68 12.39 10.72
CA LEU A 264 2.54 11.94 9.61
C LEU A 264 3.84 11.27 10.06
N ALA A 265 4.33 11.59 11.26
CA ALA A 265 5.50 10.95 11.85
C ALA A 265 5.21 9.51 12.32
N GLN A 266 3.94 9.19 12.58
CA GLN A 266 3.52 7.82 12.93
C GLN A 266 3.23 6.98 11.69
N ASP A 267 2.93 7.63 10.57
CA ASP A 267 2.68 6.99 9.29
C ASP A 267 3.96 6.72 8.50
N VAL A 268 4.00 5.56 7.85
CA VAL A 268 5.20 5.04 7.19
C VAL A 268 4.90 4.74 5.72
N LEU A 269 5.85 5.05 4.85
CA LEU A 269 5.90 4.62 3.47
C LEU A 269 6.94 3.51 3.34
N THR A 270 6.58 2.39 2.72
CA THR A 270 7.56 1.35 2.38
C THR A 270 8.17 1.58 1.00
N VAL A 271 9.37 1.04 0.77
CA VAL A 271 10.02 1.09 -0.54
C VAL A 271 9.20 0.38 -1.61
N PHE A 272 8.40 -0.62 -1.23
CA PHE A 272 7.51 -1.36 -2.11
C PHE A 272 6.30 -0.52 -2.54
N GLN A 273 5.73 0.27 -1.62
CA GLN A 273 4.69 1.25 -1.96
C GLN A 273 5.23 2.33 -2.89
N PHE A 274 6.42 2.87 -2.60
CA PHE A 274 7.11 3.82 -3.47
C PHE A 274 7.36 3.23 -4.87
N HIS A 275 7.93 2.03 -4.96
CA HIS A 275 8.19 1.33 -6.21
C HIS A 275 6.91 1.00 -6.98
N SER A 276 5.84 0.61 -6.29
CA SER A 276 4.53 0.35 -6.88
C SER A 276 3.98 1.63 -7.51
N TYR A 277 4.04 2.77 -6.81
CA TYR A 277 3.59 4.05 -7.34
C TYR A 277 4.34 4.43 -8.61
N ILE A 278 5.68 4.47 -8.58
CA ILE A 278 6.46 4.87 -9.75
C ILE A 278 6.30 3.90 -10.93
N SER A 279 6.03 2.62 -10.67
CA SER A 279 5.82 1.63 -11.73
C SER A 279 4.44 1.77 -12.35
N GLN A 280 3.39 1.94 -11.54
CA GLN A 280 2.02 2.17 -12.00
C GLN A 280 1.87 3.48 -12.77
N HIS A 281 2.59 4.50 -12.31
CA HIS A 281 2.64 5.83 -12.91
C HIS A 281 3.85 6.01 -13.82
N GLU A 282 4.49 4.94 -14.32
CA GLU A 282 5.66 4.96 -15.22
C GLU A 282 6.66 6.13 -15.00
N VAL A 283 6.89 6.51 -13.74
CA VAL A 283 7.63 7.72 -13.35
C VAL A 283 9.09 7.44 -13.62
N GLN A 284 9.71 8.34 -14.38
CA GLN A 284 11.15 8.32 -14.64
C GLN A 284 11.85 9.43 -13.87
N ASP A 285 11.25 10.62 -13.90
CA ASP A 285 11.67 11.79 -13.14
C ASP A 285 10.50 12.33 -12.32
N MET A 286 10.72 12.50 -11.02
CA MET A 286 9.70 12.97 -10.08
C MET A 286 9.40 14.46 -10.28
N GLU A 287 10.37 15.28 -10.68
CA GLU A 287 10.13 16.72 -10.90
C GLU A 287 9.17 16.95 -12.07
N THR A 288 9.46 16.30 -13.20
CA THR A 288 8.60 16.32 -14.39
C THR A 288 7.22 15.76 -14.09
N HIS A 289 7.12 14.68 -13.31
CA HIS A 289 5.84 14.12 -12.87
C HIS A 289 5.01 15.12 -12.07
N LEU A 290 5.62 15.76 -11.06
CA LEU A 290 4.95 16.78 -10.25
C LEU A 290 4.52 18.00 -11.08
N LEU A 291 5.36 18.45 -12.03
CA LEU A 291 5.02 19.56 -12.93
C LEU A 291 3.84 19.22 -13.84
N HIS A 292 3.78 18.01 -14.39
CA HIS A 292 2.64 17.56 -15.17
C HIS A 292 1.36 17.47 -14.34
N LEU A 293 1.43 16.95 -13.11
CA LEU A 293 0.28 16.90 -12.20
C LEU A 293 -0.23 18.29 -11.83
N ALA A 294 0.67 19.26 -11.61
CA ALA A 294 0.30 20.65 -11.36
C ALA A 294 -0.35 21.30 -12.59
N ARG A 295 0.17 21.03 -13.79
CA ARG A 295 -0.42 21.51 -15.05
C ARG A 295 -1.81 20.91 -15.29
N GLU A 296 -1.98 19.64 -14.95
CA GLU A 296 -3.24 18.91 -15.08
C GLU A 296 -4.33 19.47 -14.15
N GLU A 297 -3.98 19.91 -12.94
CA GLU A 297 -4.95 20.55 -12.04
C GLU A 297 -5.56 21.81 -12.67
N LEU A 298 -4.73 22.66 -13.27
CA LEU A 298 -5.20 23.86 -14.00
C LEU A 298 -6.01 23.50 -15.25
N PHE A 299 -5.62 22.43 -15.93
CA PHE A 299 -6.35 21.92 -17.09
C PHE A 299 -7.75 21.47 -16.67
N ALA A 300 -7.87 20.63 -15.63
CA ALA A 300 -9.16 20.17 -15.10
C ALA A 300 -10.04 21.33 -14.61
N GLU A 301 -9.46 22.34 -13.93
CA GLU A 301 -10.19 23.54 -13.53
C GLU A 301 -10.78 24.28 -14.74
N ALA A 302 -10.01 24.43 -15.82
CA ALA A 302 -10.46 25.08 -17.03
C ALA A 302 -11.60 24.31 -17.72
N LEU A 303 -11.50 22.98 -17.80
CA LEU A 303 -12.56 22.13 -18.36
C LEU A 303 -13.86 22.25 -17.55
N CYS A 304 -13.76 22.40 -16.23
CA CYS A 304 -14.91 22.56 -15.33
C CYS A 304 -15.41 24.00 -15.17
N SER A 305 -14.74 24.99 -15.77
CA SER A 305 -15.04 26.41 -15.56
C SER A 305 -16.37 26.89 -16.14
N GLY A 306 -16.96 26.13 -17.07
CA GLY A 306 -18.14 26.53 -17.84
C GLY A 306 -17.86 27.55 -18.95
N ASP A 307 -16.61 28.03 -19.09
CA ASP A 307 -16.17 28.88 -20.19
C ASP A 307 -15.65 28.01 -21.34
N TYR A 308 -16.48 27.82 -22.36
CA TYR A 308 -16.14 27.03 -23.54
C TYR A 308 -14.94 27.58 -24.31
N SER A 309 -14.70 28.90 -24.30
CA SER A 309 -13.53 29.47 -24.99
C SER A 309 -12.23 29.10 -24.28
N ARG A 310 -12.22 29.17 -22.95
CA ARG A 310 -11.09 28.73 -22.11
C ARG A 310 -10.88 27.22 -22.23
N CYS A 311 -11.95 26.43 -22.22
CA CYS A 311 -11.91 24.99 -22.38
C CYS A 311 -11.28 24.57 -23.72
N LEU A 312 -11.72 25.15 -24.83
CA LEU A 312 -11.20 24.86 -26.17
C LEU A 312 -9.70 25.22 -26.27
N ALA A 313 -9.30 26.37 -25.75
CA ALA A 313 -7.89 26.78 -25.74
C ALA A 313 -7.00 25.81 -24.94
N GLU A 314 -7.52 25.25 -23.84
CA GLU A 314 -6.79 24.30 -23.00
C GLU A 314 -6.69 22.91 -23.64
N LEU A 315 -7.74 22.43 -24.30
CA LEU A 315 -7.70 21.18 -25.08
C LEU A 315 -6.69 21.25 -26.23
N GLU A 316 -6.49 22.42 -26.83
CA GLU A 316 -5.47 22.63 -27.86
C GLU A 316 -4.05 22.71 -27.25
N LEU A 317 -3.91 23.37 -26.10
CA LEU A 317 -2.62 23.67 -25.50
C LEU A 317 -1.98 22.47 -24.78
N VAL A 318 -2.77 21.60 -24.15
CA VAL A 318 -2.28 20.51 -23.30
C VAL A 318 -2.42 19.17 -24.04
N PRO A 319 -1.33 18.55 -24.53
CA PRO A 319 -1.43 17.27 -25.23
C PRO A 319 -1.73 16.11 -24.26
N VAL A 320 -2.52 15.14 -24.71
CA VAL A 320 -2.87 13.91 -23.95
C VAL A 320 -1.65 13.15 -23.41
N SER A 321 -0.50 13.23 -24.11
CA SER A 321 0.74 12.56 -23.73
C SER A 321 1.40 13.15 -22.47
N THR A 322 0.98 14.34 -22.05
CA THR A 322 1.49 15.01 -20.83
C THR A 322 0.56 14.83 -19.64
N LEU A 323 -0.62 14.22 -19.83
CA LEU A 323 -1.58 13.99 -18.76
C LEU A 323 -1.27 12.72 -17.98
N TRP A 324 -1.47 12.80 -16.66
CA TRP A 324 -1.46 11.68 -15.72
C TRP A 324 -2.87 11.53 -15.15
N PRO A 325 -3.81 11.10 -16.01
CA PRO A 325 -5.20 11.49 -15.90
C PRO A 325 -5.81 11.04 -14.58
N LYS A 326 -6.13 12.01 -13.73
CA LYS A 326 -6.91 11.84 -12.51
C LYS A 326 -8.38 11.58 -12.88
N THR A 327 -9.09 10.89 -11.99
CA THR A 327 -10.52 10.61 -12.16
C THR A 327 -11.34 11.90 -12.36
N SER A 328 -10.99 13.00 -11.70
CA SER A 328 -11.64 14.30 -11.89
C SER A 328 -11.43 14.85 -13.30
N THR A 329 -10.20 14.84 -13.80
CA THR A 329 -9.84 15.28 -15.16
C THR A 329 -10.57 14.47 -16.21
N LEU A 330 -10.59 13.14 -16.05
CA LEU A 330 -11.28 12.23 -16.97
C LEU A 330 -12.79 12.47 -16.96
N ARG A 331 -13.40 12.65 -15.79
CA ARG A 331 -14.83 12.98 -15.69
C ARG A 331 -15.16 14.31 -16.34
N ALA A 332 -14.31 15.32 -16.17
CA ALA A 332 -14.46 16.61 -16.84
C ALA A 332 -14.42 16.44 -18.37
N LEU A 333 -13.42 15.74 -18.90
CA LEU A 333 -13.32 15.42 -20.33
C LEU A 333 -14.56 14.69 -20.86
N ALA A 334 -15.05 13.67 -20.14
CA ALA A 334 -16.24 12.94 -20.55
C ALA A 334 -17.49 13.81 -20.54
N SER A 335 -17.65 14.72 -19.57
CA SER A 335 -18.82 15.61 -19.53
C SER A 335 -18.93 16.50 -20.77
N LEU A 336 -17.79 16.88 -21.36
CA LEU A 336 -17.74 17.71 -22.57
C LEU A 336 -18.30 16.98 -23.81
N LEU A 337 -18.23 15.65 -23.85
CA LEU A 337 -18.85 14.82 -24.91
C LEU A 337 -20.38 14.84 -24.88
N THR A 338 -20.95 15.47 -23.87
CA THR A 338 -22.39 15.64 -23.71
C THR A 338 -22.78 17.11 -23.53
N ALA A 339 -21.85 18.03 -23.84
CA ALA A 339 -22.12 19.46 -23.82
C ALA A 339 -23.09 19.85 -24.95
N ASP A 340 -23.90 20.87 -24.69
CA ASP A 340 -24.85 21.44 -25.67
C ASP A 340 -24.15 22.14 -26.84
N ASP A 341 -22.90 22.57 -26.63
CA ASP A 341 -22.09 23.21 -27.68
C ASP A 341 -21.44 22.14 -28.57
N PRO A 342 -21.78 22.10 -29.87
CA PRO A 342 -21.30 21.05 -30.77
C PRO A 342 -19.79 21.14 -31.04
N GLN A 343 -19.20 22.34 -31.00
CA GLN A 343 -17.76 22.51 -31.21
C GLN A 343 -16.97 21.95 -30.03
N VAL A 344 -17.40 22.24 -28.81
CA VAL A 344 -16.78 21.69 -27.59
C VAL A 344 -16.88 20.17 -27.57
N ASN A 345 -18.04 19.63 -27.94
CA ASN A 345 -18.26 18.19 -28.04
C ASN A 345 -17.29 17.53 -29.03
N GLU A 346 -17.18 18.08 -30.24
CA GLU A 346 -16.31 17.58 -31.31
C GLU A 346 -14.83 17.64 -30.90
N VAL A 347 -14.37 18.77 -30.37
CA VAL A 347 -12.97 18.91 -29.94
C VAL A 347 -12.64 17.99 -28.76
N ALA A 348 -13.53 17.82 -27.79
CA ALA A 348 -13.34 16.85 -26.70
C ALA A 348 -13.31 15.40 -27.20
N ALA A 349 -14.14 15.08 -28.21
CA ALA A 349 -14.15 13.78 -28.85
C ALA A 349 -12.83 13.49 -29.59
N ASP A 350 -12.31 14.45 -30.34
CA ASP A 350 -11.02 14.33 -31.03
C ASP A 350 -9.86 14.22 -30.04
N TYR A 351 -9.91 15.01 -28.95
CA TYR A 351 -8.94 14.96 -27.87
C TYR A 351 -8.86 13.54 -27.26
N LEU A 352 -9.99 12.96 -26.86
CA LEU A 352 -10.04 11.60 -26.33
C LEU A 352 -9.63 10.53 -27.36
N SER A 353 -10.00 10.72 -28.63
CA SER A 353 -9.60 9.83 -29.72
C SER A 353 -8.07 9.83 -29.93
N SER A 354 -7.42 10.99 -29.78
CA SER A 354 -5.95 11.10 -29.80
C SER A 354 -5.29 10.38 -28.61
N GLY A 355 -6.01 10.30 -27.48
CA GLY A 355 -5.59 9.55 -26.30
C GLY A 355 -5.60 8.03 -26.50
N ALA A 356 -6.35 7.51 -27.48
CA ALA A 356 -6.45 6.07 -27.73
C ALA A 356 -5.10 5.43 -28.15
N SER A 357 -4.19 6.20 -28.77
CA SER A 357 -2.85 5.73 -29.12
C SER A 357 -1.84 5.82 -27.98
N HIS A 358 -2.20 6.44 -26.85
CA HIS A 358 -1.31 6.66 -25.71
C HIS A 358 -1.64 5.65 -24.60
N GLY A 359 -0.81 4.60 -24.47
CA GLY A 359 -1.08 3.43 -23.63
C GLY A 359 -1.46 3.76 -22.18
N HIS A 360 -0.67 4.60 -21.50
CA HIS A 360 -0.94 5.01 -20.12
C HIS A 360 -2.28 5.74 -19.99
N PHE A 361 -2.47 6.81 -20.78
CA PHE A 361 -3.70 7.59 -20.79
C PHE A 361 -4.92 6.71 -21.06
N ARG A 362 -4.87 5.89 -22.12
CA ARG A 362 -5.96 4.99 -22.50
C ARG A 362 -6.29 4.01 -21.38
N SER A 363 -5.28 3.35 -20.80
CA SER A 363 -5.50 2.36 -19.74
C SER A 363 -6.24 2.97 -18.55
N ARG A 364 -5.81 4.15 -18.09
CA ARG A 364 -6.44 4.89 -16.99
C ARG A 364 -7.83 5.42 -17.33
N ALA A 365 -8.00 5.94 -18.54
CA ALA A 365 -9.28 6.44 -19.02
C ALA A 365 -10.34 5.32 -19.15
N VAL A 366 -9.95 4.18 -19.72
CA VAL A 366 -10.83 3.00 -19.84
C VAL A 366 -11.24 2.49 -18.45
N GLU A 367 -10.31 2.38 -17.51
CA GLU A 367 -10.63 1.98 -16.13
C GLU A 367 -11.65 2.93 -15.48
N CYS A 368 -11.39 4.24 -15.57
CA CYS A 368 -12.26 5.28 -15.01
C CYS A 368 -13.66 5.27 -15.63
N TYR A 369 -13.77 5.26 -16.96
CA TYR A 369 -15.06 5.32 -17.63
C TYR A 369 -15.85 4.02 -17.48
N THR A 370 -15.18 2.86 -17.46
CA THR A 370 -15.86 1.59 -17.20
C THR A 370 -16.42 1.53 -15.78
N GLN A 371 -15.69 2.07 -14.80
CA GLN A 371 -16.20 2.23 -13.45
C GLN A 371 -17.43 3.16 -13.43
N ALA A 372 -17.37 4.30 -14.12
CA ALA A 372 -18.45 5.28 -14.17
C ALA A 372 -19.76 4.71 -14.76
N LEU A 373 -19.71 3.67 -15.60
CA LEU A 373 -20.91 2.96 -16.07
C LEU A 373 -21.71 2.30 -14.94
N SER A 374 -21.03 1.89 -13.87
CA SER A 374 -21.64 1.26 -12.69
C SER A 374 -22.14 2.26 -11.65
N GLU A 375 -21.80 3.55 -11.81
CA GLU A 375 -22.19 4.63 -10.90
C GLU A 375 -23.59 5.15 -11.24
N ALA A 376 -24.31 5.66 -10.23
CA ALA A 376 -25.65 6.20 -10.46
C ALA A 376 -25.58 7.57 -11.17
N GLY A 377 -26.26 7.70 -12.30
CA GLY A 377 -26.45 8.98 -12.99
C GLY A 377 -26.42 8.85 -14.50
N GLY A 378 -27.59 8.93 -15.14
CA GLY A 378 -27.74 8.73 -16.59
C GLY A 378 -26.83 9.64 -17.42
N GLN A 379 -26.61 10.90 -17.01
CA GLN A 379 -25.67 11.80 -17.69
C GLN A 379 -24.23 11.29 -17.63
N SER A 380 -23.75 10.92 -16.44
CA SER A 380 -22.39 10.42 -16.25
C SER A 380 -22.16 9.11 -16.99
N GLN A 381 -23.17 8.22 -17.00
CA GLN A 381 -23.12 6.96 -17.72
C GLN A 381 -23.09 7.17 -19.23
N ARG A 382 -23.90 8.11 -19.77
CA ARG A 382 -23.86 8.49 -21.19
C ARG A 382 -22.52 9.07 -21.59
N ALA A 383 -22.00 10.02 -20.81
CA ALA A 383 -20.69 10.61 -21.01
C ALA A 383 -19.57 9.56 -21.02
N ALA A 384 -19.63 8.59 -20.09
CA ALA A 384 -18.69 7.48 -20.03
C ALA A 384 -18.81 6.53 -21.23
N CYS A 385 -20.01 6.17 -21.68
CA CYS A 385 -20.22 5.40 -22.90
C CYS A 385 -19.60 6.11 -24.12
N SER A 386 -19.91 7.40 -24.31
CA SER A 386 -19.34 8.21 -25.39
C SER A 386 -17.81 8.24 -25.32
N ALA A 387 -17.22 8.38 -24.13
CA ALA A 387 -15.78 8.40 -23.96
C ALA A 387 -15.13 7.05 -24.29
N LEU A 388 -15.73 5.93 -23.84
CA LEU A 388 -15.28 4.58 -24.17
C LEU A 388 -15.34 4.29 -25.67
N SER A 389 -16.37 4.81 -26.36
CA SER A 389 -16.50 4.76 -27.81
C SER A 389 -15.31 5.46 -28.51
N ARG A 390 -14.95 6.68 -28.07
CA ARG A 390 -13.78 7.41 -28.60
C ARG A 390 -12.45 6.70 -28.36
N LEU A 391 -12.33 5.98 -27.24
CA LEU A 391 -11.13 5.21 -26.88
C LEU A 391 -11.05 3.81 -27.50
N GLN A 392 -12.09 3.38 -28.21
CA GLN A 392 -12.19 2.02 -28.78
C GLN A 392 -11.94 0.93 -27.71
N ALA A 393 -12.61 1.09 -26.58
CA ALA A 393 -12.39 0.32 -25.36
C ALA A 393 -13.15 -1.03 -25.33
N VAL A 394 -12.78 -1.95 -26.21
CA VAL A 394 -13.39 -3.29 -26.34
C VAL A 394 -13.39 -4.10 -25.04
N GLU A 395 -12.44 -3.84 -24.14
CA GLU A 395 -12.34 -4.44 -22.82
C GLU A 395 -13.55 -4.12 -21.92
N SER A 396 -14.31 -3.08 -22.29
CA SER A 396 -15.47 -2.57 -21.54
C SER A 396 -16.80 -3.15 -22.04
N ILE A 397 -16.81 -3.96 -23.11
CA ILE A 397 -18.02 -4.51 -23.75
C ILE A 397 -19.00 -5.06 -22.72
N ARG A 398 -18.54 -5.89 -21.78
CA ARG A 398 -19.41 -6.51 -20.78
C ARG A 398 -20.13 -5.49 -19.89
N ALA A 399 -19.46 -4.38 -19.55
CA ALA A 399 -20.04 -3.33 -18.74
C ALA A 399 -21.05 -2.49 -19.55
N VAL A 400 -20.76 -2.22 -20.83
CA VAL A 400 -21.67 -1.49 -21.72
C VAL A 400 -22.93 -2.31 -22.03
N VAL A 401 -22.79 -3.62 -22.28
CA VAL A 401 -23.91 -4.57 -22.49
C VAL A 401 -24.92 -4.52 -21.34
N ALA A 402 -24.46 -4.36 -20.09
CA ALA A 402 -25.36 -4.27 -18.93
C ALA A 402 -26.27 -3.02 -18.95
N LEU A 403 -25.92 -2.00 -19.75
CA LEU A 403 -26.71 -0.78 -19.92
C LEU A 403 -27.71 -0.86 -21.09
N CYS A 404 -27.62 -1.89 -21.94
CA CYS A 404 -28.56 -2.07 -23.06
C CYS A 404 -29.99 -2.39 -22.60
N ASP A 405 -30.17 -2.85 -21.35
CA ASP A 405 -31.48 -3.07 -20.71
C ASP A 405 -31.87 -1.92 -19.75
N ALA A 406 -31.18 -0.78 -19.82
CA ALA A 406 -31.48 0.37 -18.96
C ALA A 406 -32.89 0.91 -19.23
N ALA A 407 -33.56 1.35 -18.16
CA ALA A 407 -34.88 1.98 -18.25
C ALA A 407 -34.86 3.36 -18.92
N ASP A 408 -33.70 4.02 -18.91
CA ASP A 408 -33.46 5.28 -19.61
C ASP A 408 -33.20 4.98 -21.10
N GLU A 409 -34.10 5.44 -21.96
CA GLU A 409 -34.04 5.20 -23.41
C GLU A 409 -32.84 5.87 -24.07
N GLU A 410 -32.44 7.06 -23.61
CA GLU A 410 -31.27 7.77 -24.16
C GLU A 410 -29.99 7.04 -23.77
N LEU A 411 -29.88 6.62 -22.50
CA LEU A 411 -28.73 5.83 -22.05
C LEU A 411 -28.63 4.50 -22.80
N ARG A 412 -29.75 3.80 -22.98
CA ARG A 412 -29.82 2.56 -23.76
C ARG A 412 -29.37 2.78 -25.20
N HIS A 413 -29.82 3.85 -25.84
CA HIS A 413 -29.41 4.19 -27.20
C HIS A 413 -27.90 4.42 -27.32
N VAL A 414 -27.34 5.24 -26.43
CA VAL A 414 -25.90 5.54 -26.39
C VAL A 414 -25.07 4.29 -26.11
N ALA A 415 -25.55 3.39 -25.23
CA ALA A 415 -24.87 2.11 -24.95
C ALA A 415 -24.84 1.20 -26.20
N ILE A 416 -25.95 1.11 -26.95
CA ILE A 416 -26.01 0.34 -28.19
C ILE A 416 -25.07 0.94 -29.24
N GLU A 417 -25.09 2.25 -29.44
CA GLU A 417 -24.18 2.94 -30.37
C GLU A 417 -22.71 2.67 -30.01
N THR A 418 -22.38 2.76 -28.72
CA THR A 418 -21.03 2.46 -28.19
C THR A 418 -20.61 1.02 -28.48
N LEU A 419 -21.50 0.03 -28.36
CA LEU A 419 -21.17 -1.36 -28.74
C LEU A 419 -20.88 -1.47 -30.23
N LEU A 420 -21.62 -0.77 -31.08
CA LEU A 420 -21.40 -0.82 -32.52
C LEU A 420 -20.06 -0.19 -32.92
N THR A 421 -19.56 0.80 -32.17
CA THR A 421 -18.23 1.39 -32.44
C THR A 421 -17.07 0.47 -32.04
N PHE A 422 -17.31 -0.58 -31.23
CA PHE A 422 -16.32 -1.63 -30.92
C PHE A 422 -16.16 -2.67 -32.04
N GLY A 423 -16.82 -2.51 -33.18
CA GLY A 423 -16.68 -3.39 -34.33
C GLY A 423 -17.39 -4.73 -34.15
N GLU A 424 -16.76 -5.81 -34.63
CA GLU A 424 -17.38 -7.14 -34.67
C GLU A 424 -17.64 -7.71 -33.27
N GLU A 425 -16.72 -7.52 -32.33
CA GLU A 425 -16.88 -8.01 -30.95
C GLU A 425 -18.08 -7.37 -30.25
N GLY A 426 -18.25 -6.06 -30.41
CA GLY A 426 -19.38 -5.34 -29.83
C GLY A 426 -20.72 -5.71 -30.47
N ARG A 427 -20.76 -5.87 -31.81
CA ARG A 427 -21.95 -6.36 -32.51
C ARG A 427 -22.35 -7.76 -32.05
N LEU A 428 -21.40 -8.69 -31.95
CA LEU A 428 -21.65 -10.05 -31.47
C LEU A 428 -22.16 -10.05 -30.02
N ALA A 429 -21.59 -9.20 -29.16
CA ALA A 429 -22.05 -9.07 -27.79
C ALA A 429 -23.49 -8.52 -27.69
N TYR A 430 -23.87 -7.59 -28.57
CA TYR A 430 -25.24 -7.09 -28.65
C TYR A 430 -26.21 -8.15 -29.19
N GLU A 431 -25.88 -8.87 -30.27
CA GLU A 431 -26.72 -9.95 -30.81
C GLU A 431 -26.95 -11.09 -29.80
N GLN A 432 -25.99 -11.31 -28.90
CA GLN A 432 -26.12 -12.28 -27.81
C GLN A 432 -27.18 -11.89 -26.77
N LEU A 433 -27.53 -10.60 -26.62
CA LEU A 433 -28.61 -10.17 -25.74
C LEU A 433 -29.97 -10.70 -26.23
N ASP A 434 -30.22 -10.66 -27.54
CA ASP A 434 -31.47 -11.12 -28.15
C ASP A 434 -31.60 -12.65 -28.18
N THR A 435 -30.48 -13.37 -28.07
CA THR A 435 -30.44 -14.85 -28.12
C THR A 435 -30.47 -15.53 -26.75
N VAL A 436 -30.39 -14.77 -25.66
CA VAL A 436 -30.71 -15.27 -24.31
C VAL A 436 -32.20 -15.01 -24.05
N PRO A 437 -33.11 -15.96 -24.31
CA PRO A 437 -34.49 -15.82 -23.86
C PRO A 437 -34.47 -15.64 -22.33
N GLY A 438 -35.22 -14.63 -21.84
CA GLY A 438 -35.30 -14.25 -20.43
C GLY A 438 -35.90 -15.30 -19.50
N GLU A 439 -35.28 -16.47 -19.37
CA GLU A 439 -35.77 -17.62 -18.60
C GLU A 439 -34.95 -17.98 -17.36
N ILE A 440 -33.99 -17.15 -16.91
CA ILE A 440 -33.23 -17.46 -15.66
C ILE A 440 -33.49 -16.49 -14.50
N LEU A 441 -34.29 -15.43 -14.64
CA LEU A 441 -34.54 -14.47 -13.54
C LEU A 441 -36.01 -14.26 -13.11
N ARG A 442 -36.89 -15.25 -13.36
CA ARG A 442 -38.25 -15.29 -12.77
C ARG A 442 -38.57 -16.56 -11.96
N LEU A 443 -37.57 -17.35 -11.56
CA LEU A 443 -37.72 -18.39 -10.53
C LEU A 443 -37.22 -17.87 -9.19
N GLY A 444 -38.01 -17.01 -8.53
CA GLY A 444 -37.63 -16.47 -7.22
C GLY A 444 -38.75 -15.93 -6.33
N THR A 445 -39.97 -15.67 -6.81
CA THR A 445 -41.00 -14.99 -5.99
C THR A 445 -42.45 -15.42 -6.22
N ARG A 446 -42.71 -16.71 -6.47
CA ARG A 446 -44.09 -17.26 -6.34
C ARG A 446 -44.13 -18.60 -5.59
N ARG A 447 -43.90 -18.56 -4.28
CA ARG A 447 -44.71 -19.36 -3.33
C ARG A 447 -45.96 -18.51 -3.08
N GLY A 448 -47.20 -18.92 -3.34
CA GLY A 448 -47.79 -20.25 -3.18
C GLY A 448 -48.86 -20.13 -2.10
N ASN A 449 -49.98 -19.46 -2.40
CA ASN A 449 -51.19 -19.49 -1.57
C ASN A 449 -52.37 -19.83 -2.48
N ALA A 450 -52.58 -21.13 -2.71
CA ALA A 450 -53.86 -21.65 -3.13
C ALA A 450 -54.43 -22.44 -1.96
N VAL A 451 -55.40 -21.85 -1.27
CA VAL A 451 -56.25 -22.51 -0.29
C VAL A 451 -57.18 -23.43 -1.07
N THR A 452 -57.03 -24.74 -0.89
CA THR A 452 -57.93 -25.75 -1.43
C THR A 452 -59.04 -26.00 -0.40
N THR A 453 -60.27 -25.66 -0.76
CA THR A 453 -61.49 -26.17 -0.13
C THR A 453 -61.78 -27.57 -0.65
N ALA A 454 -62.08 -28.52 0.24
CA ALA A 454 -63.22 -29.46 0.15
C ALA A 454 -63.12 -30.60 1.18
N PHE A 455 -64.26 -30.80 1.88
CA PHE A 455 -64.71 -31.86 2.78
C PHE A 455 -64.15 -31.93 4.20
#